data_AF-A0A7Y7MAT4-F1
#
_entry.id   AF-A0A7Y7MAT4-F1
#
_cell.length_a   1.000
_cell.length_b   1.000
_cell.length_c   1.000
_cell.angle_alpha   90.00
_cell.angle_beta   90.00
_cell.angle_gamma   90.00
#
_symmetry.space_group_name_H-M   'P 1'
#
loop_
_entity.id
_entity.type
_entity.pdbx_description
1 polymer ?
#
loop_
_entity_poly.entity_id
_entity_poly.type
_entity_poly.pdbx_seq_one_letter_code
_entity_poly.pdbx_strand_id
1 'polypeptide(L)' 'MSRAGRKIAKLKELLPDQPRHTGEYHSAYAVWHQCNALLAARRGDKDGDLGSMQWHQARAAKYLTLAGGEA' A
#
# COMPACT_ATOMS: atom_id res chain seq x y z
N MET A 1 13.43 7.32 -36.10
CA MET A 1 13.49 7.12 -34.63
C MET A 1 14.00 5.72 -34.29
N SER A 2 14.90 5.61 -33.30
CA SER A 2 15.47 4.32 -32.87
C SER A 2 14.45 3.46 -32.10
N ARG A 3 14.69 2.14 -32.02
CA ARG A 3 13.85 1.20 -31.25
C ARG A 3 13.75 1.60 -29.77
N ALA A 4 14.82 2.12 -29.20
CA ALA A 4 14.86 2.64 -27.84
C ALA A 4 13.97 3.90 -27.69
N GLY A 5 14.02 4.82 -28.67
CA GLY A 5 13.17 6.02 -28.68
C GLY A 5 11.67 5.69 -28.70
N ARG A 6 11.25 4.70 -29.48
CA ARG A 6 9.85 4.23 -29.49
C ARG A 6 9.40 3.62 -28.16
N LYS A 7 10.29 2.88 -27.47
CA LYS A 7 10.00 2.29 -26.15
C LYS A 7 9.81 3.37 -25.08
N ILE A 8 10.66 4.40 -25.09
CA ILE A 8 10.58 5.52 -24.14
C ILE A 8 9.31 6.36 -24.38
N ALA A 9 8.96 6.65 -25.64
CA ALA A 9 7.73 7.36 -25.98
C ALA A 9 6.49 6.60 -25.50
N LYS A 10 6.43 5.29 -25.75
CA LYS A 10 5.31 4.42 -25.30
C LYS A 10 5.22 4.33 -23.78
N LEU A 11 6.35 4.32 -23.06
CA LEU A 11 6.37 4.41 -21.60
C LEU A 11 5.77 5.73 -21.13
N LYS A 12 6.18 6.87 -21.71
CA LYS A 12 5.64 8.19 -21.33
C LYS A 12 4.13 8.32 -21.58
N GLU A 13 3.60 7.69 -22.63
CA GLU A 13 2.15 7.62 -22.87
C GLU A 13 1.39 6.77 -21.84
N LEU A 14 2.04 5.75 -21.26
CA LEU A 14 1.44 4.86 -20.24
C LEU A 14 1.60 5.37 -18.80
N LEU A 15 2.44 6.39 -18.58
CA LEU A 15 2.69 6.98 -17.27
C LEU A 15 1.58 7.89 -16.68
N PRO A 16 0.65 8.51 -17.41
CA PRO A 16 -0.28 9.49 -16.83
C PRO A 16 -1.18 8.91 -15.73
N ASP A 17 -1.54 7.62 -15.83
CA ASP A 17 -2.41 6.94 -14.87
C ASP A 17 -1.64 6.25 -13.74
N GLN A 18 -0.31 6.12 -13.83
CA GLN A 18 0.49 5.49 -12.77
C GLN A 18 0.33 6.17 -11.40
N PRO A 19 0.32 7.52 -11.27
CA PRO A 19 0.15 8.18 -9.99
C PRO A 19 -1.20 7.87 -9.32
N ARG A 20 -2.30 7.80 -10.09
CA ARG A 20 -3.64 7.46 -9.57
C ARG A 20 -3.68 6.01 -9.10
N HIS A 21 -3.14 5.09 -9.90
CA HIS A 21 -3.05 3.68 -9.52
C HIS A 21 -2.14 3.45 -8.31
N THR A 22 -1.09 4.27 -8.10
CA THR A 22 -0.26 4.16 -6.90
C THR A 22 -1.01 4.59 -5.63
N GLY A 23 -1.81 5.66 -5.68
CA GLY A 23 -2.61 6.09 -4.54
C GLY A 23 -3.69 5.07 -4.15
N GLU A 24 -4.43 4.56 -5.14
CA GLU A 24 -5.44 3.50 -4.94
C GLU A 24 -4.81 2.21 -4.39
N TYR A 25 -3.64 1.82 -4.90
CA TYR A 25 -2.88 0.69 -4.39
C TYR A 25 -2.48 0.89 -2.92
N HIS A 26 -1.93 2.06 -2.57
CA HIS A 26 -1.54 2.38 -1.20
C HIS A 26 -2.73 2.36 -0.25
N SER A 27 -3.88 2.93 -0.64
CA SER A 27 -5.13 2.87 0.14
C SER A 27 -5.58 1.42 0.37
N ALA A 28 -5.63 0.60 -0.68
CA ALA A 28 -6.03 -0.80 -0.56
C ALA A 28 -5.08 -1.59 0.38
N TYR A 29 -3.78 -1.32 0.27
CA TYR A 29 -2.77 -1.98 1.08
C TYR A 29 -2.81 -1.54 2.55
N ALA A 30 -3.15 -0.28 2.81
CA ALA A 30 -3.41 0.20 4.16
C ALA A 30 -4.61 -0.52 4.80
N VAL A 31 -5.73 -0.61 4.08
CA VAL A 31 -6.94 -1.30 4.56
C VAL A 31 -6.66 -2.78 4.84
N TRP A 32 -5.91 -3.45 3.95
CA TRP A 32 -5.50 -4.84 4.18
C TRP A 32 -4.72 -5.00 5.49
N HIS A 33 -3.79 -4.10 5.79
CA HIS A 33 -3.05 -4.09 7.04
C HIS A 33 -3.92 -3.79 8.27
N GLN A 34 -4.88 -2.87 8.18
CA GLN A 34 -5.84 -2.62 9.27
C GLN A 34 -6.66 -3.87 9.60
N CYS A 35 -7.17 -4.57 8.58
CA CYS A 35 -7.89 -5.82 8.77
C CYS A 35 -7.01 -6.88 9.46
N ASN A 36 -5.75 -7.02 9.06
CA ASN A 36 -4.84 -7.97 9.70
C ASN A 36 -4.48 -7.58 11.13
N ALA A 37 -4.37 -6.29 11.45
CA ALA A 37 -4.22 -5.84 12.83
C ALA A 37 -5.41 -6.25 13.69
N LEU A 38 -6.64 -6.12 13.19
CA LEU A 38 -7.85 -6.57 13.88
C LEU A 38 -7.88 -8.10 14.06
N LEU A 39 -7.45 -8.85 13.04
CA LEU A 39 -7.32 -10.31 13.13
C LEU A 39 -6.25 -10.73 14.15
N ALA A 40 -5.10 -10.05 14.15
CA ALA A 40 -4.02 -10.29 15.12
C ALA A 40 -4.47 -9.95 16.54
N ALA A 41 -5.19 -8.84 16.75
CA ALA A 41 -5.77 -8.48 18.05
C ALA A 41 -6.73 -9.57 18.56
N ARG A 42 -7.63 -10.06 17.69
CA ARG A 42 -8.56 -11.15 18.02
C ARG A 42 -7.88 -12.49 18.30
N ARG A 43 -6.69 -12.73 17.72
CA ARG A 43 -5.86 -13.92 17.99
C ARG A 43 -5.00 -13.77 19.24
N GLY A 44 -4.52 -12.56 19.52
CA GLY A 44 -3.76 -12.20 20.72
C GLY A 44 -4.55 -12.38 22.01
N ASP A 45 -5.88 -12.35 21.94
CA ASP A 45 -6.80 -12.77 23.02
C ASP A 45 -6.64 -14.24 23.42
N LYS A 46 -5.94 -15.07 22.63
CA LYS A 46 -5.64 -16.46 22.97
C LYS A 46 -4.16 -16.74 23.25
N ASP A 47 -3.22 -16.17 22.51
CA ASP A 47 -1.79 -16.56 22.64
C ASP A 47 -0.76 -15.44 22.30
N GLY A 48 -1.03 -14.17 22.63
CA GLY A 48 0.06 -13.19 22.80
C GLY A 48 0.72 -12.58 21.55
N ASP A 49 0.12 -12.69 20.36
CA ASP A 49 0.68 -12.10 19.12
C ASP A 49 0.46 -10.57 18.98
N LEU A 50 0.73 -9.82 20.07
CA LEU A 50 0.70 -8.36 20.10
C LEU A 50 1.72 -7.73 19.14
N GLY A 51 2.82 -8.43 18.87
CA GLY A 51 3.86 -7.99 17.92
C GLY A 51 3.36 -7.91 16.48
N SER A 52 2.58 -8.89 16.02
CA SER A 52 1.97 -8.87 14.69
C SER A 52 0.93 -7.76 14.53
N MET A 53 0.13 -7.49 15.57
CA MET A 53 -0.82 -6.38 15.58
C MET A 53 -0.11 -5.02 15.41
N GLN A 54 0.91 -4.75 16.23
CA GLN A 54 1.65 -3.48 16.17
C GLN A 54 2.35 -3.30 14.81
N TRP A 55 2.92 -4.37 14.26
CA TRP A 55 3.54 -4.35 12.94
C TRP A 55 2.54 -3.98 11.85
N HIS A 56 1.34 -4.58 11.87
CA HIS A 56 0.28 -4.28 10.92
C HIS A 56 -0.25 -2.85 11.07
N GLN A 57 -0.44 -2.35 12.29
CA GLN A 57 -0.84 -0.96 12.54
C GLN A 57 0.19 0.04 11.98
N ALA A 58 1.48 -0.19 12.22
CA ALA A 58 2.54 0.66 11.68
C ALA A 58 2.57 0.67 10.14
N ARG A 59 2.23 -0.44 9.49
CA ARG A 59 2.10 -0.47 8.02
C ARG A 59 0.85 0.19 7.49
N ALA A 60 -0.30 -0.01 8.14
CA ALA A 60 -1.51 0.72 7.78
C ALA A 60 -1.26 2.23 7.76
N ALA A 61 -0.68 2.78 8.83
CA ALA A 61 -0.35 4.20 8.93
C ALA A 61 0.57 4.67 7.79
N LYS A 62 1.68 3.96 7.54
CA LYS A 62 2.60 4.29 6.44
C LYS A 62 1.90 4.38 5.08
N TYR A 63 1.05 3.41 4.77
CA TYR A 63 0.41 3.33 3.46
C TYR A 63 -0.76 4.32 3.31
N LEU A 64 -1.43 4.72 4.40
CA LEU A 64 -2.35 5.86 4.38
C LEU A 64 -1.64 7.16 4.01
N THR A 65 -0.49 7.44 4.65
CA THR A 65 0.33 8.61 4.30
C THR A 65 0.75 8.59 2.83
N LEU A 66 1.19 7.44 2.31
CA LEU A 66 1.56 7.28 0.90
C LEU A 66 0.37 7.43 -0.06
N ALA A 67 -0.84 7.11 0.38
CA ALA A 67 -2.06 7.30 -0.39
C ALA A 67 -2.55 8.76 -0.42
N GLY A 68 -1.90 9.66 0.35
CA GLY A 68 -2.34 11.04 0.53
C GLY A 68 -3.41 11.23 1.61
N GLY A 69 -3.63 10.23 2.46
CA GLY A 69 -4.44 10.37 3.67
C GLY A 69 -3.61 11.01 4.79
N GLU A 70 -4.21 11.97 5.50
CA GLU A 70 -3.64 12.45 6.76
C GLU A 70 -3.55 11.27 7.74
N ALA A 71 -2.38 11.10 8.35
CA ALA A 71 -2.06 9.99 9.24
C ALA A 71 -2.83 10.06 10.56
#